data_AF-A0A3C1UF28-F1
#
_entry.id   AF-A0A3C1UF28-F1
#
_cell.length_a   1.000
_cell.length_b   1.000
_cell.length_c   1.000
_cell.angle_alpha   90.00
_cell.angle_beta   90.00
_cell.angle_gamma   90.00
#
_symmetry.space_group_name_H-M   'P 1'
#
loop_
_entity.id
_entity.type
_entity.pdbx_description
1 polymer ?
#
loop_
_entity_poly.entity_id
_entity_poly.type
_entity_poly.pdbx_seq_one_letter_code
_entity_poly.pdbx_strand_id
1 'polypeptide(L)'
;LTIQLTELTLKFEQNCLKDKARYEMWLKKEDLAGLPETAVEAAAAEAAQKGREGEYLITLYFPSYSPFMKYSSRRDLREKLYKMYNTQCTSGEFSNIEVIKQIANTRLAIANLMGFKTFADYQLDNTMAKDVKHVYAMLDQLKKAYSPVERADMKRLEKFASKLEGKPMKIMPWDYSYYSNKEKDANYS
;
A
#
# COMPACT_ATOMS: atom_id res chain seq x y z
N LEU A 1 -21.81 -20.16 -10.74
CA LEU A 1 -20.74 -19.81 -9.76
C LEU A 1 -19.46 -19.33 -10.44
N THR A 2 -18.87 -20.06 -11.40
CA THR A 2 -17.67 -19.60 -12.10
C THR A 2 -17.87 -18.27 -12.84
N ILE A 3 -18.96 -18.13 -13.61
CA ILE A 3 -19.31 -16.87 -14.30
C ILE A 3 -19.44 -15.71 -13.30
N GLN A 4 -20.19 -15.93 -12.21
CA GLN A 4 -20.36 -14.95 -11.14
C GLN A 4 -19.03 -14.54 -10.50
N LEU A 5 -18.11 -15.49 -10.26
CA LEU A 5 -16.78 -15.20 -9.73
C LEU A 5 -15.97 -14.32 -10.70
N THR A 6 -16.04 -14.62 -12.00
CA THR A 6 -15.39 -13.81 -13.05
C THR A 6 -15.95 -12.39 -13.09
N GLU A 7 -17.28 -12.23 -13.07
CA GLU A 7 -17.93 -10.92 -13.05
C GLU A 7 -17.57 -10.09 -11.81
N LEU A 8 -17.57 -10.72 -10.63
CA LEU A 8 -17.18 -10.06 -9.38
C LEU A 8 -15.70 -9.66 -9.38
N THR A 9 -14.82 -10.50 -9.92
CA THR A 9 -13.39 -10.21 -10.03
C THR A 9 -13.15 -9.03 -10.98
N LEU A 10 -13.82 -9.02 -12.14
CA LEU A 10 -13.77 -7.89 -13.08
C LEU A 10 -14.27 -6.60 -12.43
N LYS A 11 -15.40 -6.66 -11.71
CA LYS A 11 -15.94 -5.52 -10.96
C LYS A 11 -14.94 -5.00 -9.91
N PHE A 12 -14.30 -5.91 -9.17
CA PHE A 12 -13.29 -5.56 -8.18
C PHE A 12 -12.14 -4.76 -8.81
N GLU A 13 -11.58 -5.25 -9.92
CA GLU A 13 -10.49 -4.59 -10.65
C GLU A 13 -10.90 -3.23 -11.23
N GLN A 14 -12.09 -3.15 -11.83
CA GLN A 14 -12.62 -1.89 -12.36
C GLN A 14 -12.83 -0.85 -11.26
N ASN A 15 -13.34 -1.26 -10.09
CA ASN A 15 -13.48 -0.39 -8.93
C ASN A 15 -12.11 0.12 -8.45
N CYS A 16 -11.10 -0.76 -8.35
CA CYS A 16 -9.74 -0.36 -8.00
C CYS A 16 -9.17 0.70 -8.95
N LEU A 17 -9.37 0.53 -10.26
CA LEU A 17 -8.91 1.49 -11.25
C LEU A 17 -9.63 2.85 -11.11
N LYS A 18 -10.97 2.83 -11.01
CA LYS A 18 -11.79 4.03 -10.94
C LYS A 18 -11.60 4.79 -9.64
N ASP A 19 -11.52 4.09 -8.52
CA ASP A 19 -11.35 4.71 -7.21
C ASP A 19 -10.00 5.38 -7.09
N LYS A 20 -8.94 4.69 -7.53
CA LYS A 20 -7.58 5.24 -7.54
C LYS A 20 -7.48 6.55 -8.32
N ALA A 21 -8.16 6.65 -9.46
CA ALA A 21 -8.16 7.84 -10.31
C ALA A 21 -8.82 9.06 -9.66
N ARG A 22 -9.64 8.89 -8.62
CA ARG A 22 -10.29 10.00 -7.89
C ARG A 22 -9.35 10.71 -6.91
N TYR A 23 -8.26 10.06 -6.50
CA TYR A 23 -7.40 10.60 -5.47
C TYR A 23 -6.39 11.57 -6.06
N GLU A 24 -6.61 12.84 -5.74
CA GLU A 24 -5.76 13.94 -6.15
C GLU A 24 -5.34 14.72 -4.91
N MET A 25 -4.03 14.89 -4.72
CA MET A 25 -3.48 15.78 -3.73
C MET A 25 -2.79 16.95 -4.42
N TRP A 26 -3.54 18.04 -4.51
CA TRP A 26 -3.08 19.32 -5.05
C TRP A 26 -2.21 20.05 -4.02
N LEU A 27 -1.02 20.43 -4.47
CA LEU A 27 0.03 21.04 -3.66
C LEU A 27 0.49 22.36 -4.26
N LYS A 28 1.00 23.23 -3.41
CA LYS A 28 1.69 24.47 -3.80
C LYS A 28 3.20 24.32 -3.65
N LYS A 29 3.97 25.32 -4.10
CA LYS A 29 5.43 25.29 -4.08
C LYS A 29 6.01 25.07 -2.66
N GLU A 30 5.37 25.63 -1.65
CA GLU A 30 5.71 25.51 -0.23
C GLU A 30 5.52 24.08 0.33
N ASP A 31 4.77 23.21 -0.35
CA ASP A 31 4.49 21.84 0.07
C ASP A 31 5.52 20.83 -0.45
N LEU A 32 6.46 21.24 -1.32
CA LEU A 32 7.38 20.36 -2.04
C LEU A 32 8.69 20.06 -1.30
N ALA A 33 8.80 20.50 -0.04
CA ALA A 33 10.02 20.39 0.72
C ALA A 33 10.53 18.93 0.77
N GLY A 34 11.81 18.76 0.41
CA GLY A 34 12.52 17.47 0.41
C GLY A 34 12.34 16.62 -0.84
N LEU A 35 11.41 16.94 -1.74
CA LEU A 35 11.21 16.17 -2.97
C LEU A 35 12.40 16.37 -3.94
N PRO A 36 12.83 15.30 -4.65
CA PRO A 36 13.79 15.43 -5.74
C PRO A 36 13.17 16.20 -6.91
N GLU A 37 14.01 16.90 -7.68
CA GLU A 37 13.59 17.71 -8.83
C GLU A 37 12.74 16.92 -9.82
N THR A 38 13.12 15.68 -10.12
CA THR A 38 12.37 14.79 -11.01
C THR A 38 10.94 14.51 -10.54
N ALA A 39 10.70 14.44 -9.22
CA ALA A 39 9.35 14.26 -8.68
C ALA A 39 8.55 15.56 -8.72
N VAL A 40 9.21 16.71 -8.53
CA VAL A 40 8.61 18.03 -8.64
C VAL A 40 8.16 18.31 -10.08
N GLU A 41 9.03 18.02 -11.05
CA GLU A 41 8.73 18.16 -12.48
C GLU A 41 7.56 17.26 -12.91
N ALA A 42 7.57 16.00 -12.48
CA ALA A 42 6.48 15.06 -12.77
C ALA A 42 5.14 15.54 -12.19
N ALA A 43 5.14 16.05 -10.94
CA ALA A 43 3.93 16.58 -10.31
C ALA A 43 3.43 17.86 -11.00
N ALA A 44 4.33 18.73 -11.47
CA ALA A 44 3.97 19.93 -12.24
C ALA A 44 3.37 19.57 -13.60
N ALA A 45 3.97 18.59 -14.29
CA ALA A 45 3.45 18.10 -15.58
C ALA A 45 2.05 17.51 -15.45
N GLU A 46 1.80 16.72 -14.39
CA GLU A 46 0.48 16.15 -14.10
C GLU A 46 -0.56 17.25 -13.80
N ALA A 47 -0.17 18.29 -13.06
CA ALA A 47 -1.03 19.43 -12.78
C ALA A 47 -1.37 20.23 -14.06
N ALA A 48 -0.39 20.44 -14.94
CA ALA A 48 -0.56 21.11 -16.23
C ALA A 48 -1.50 20.32 -17.17
N GLN A 49 -1.38 18.98 -17.20
CA GLN A 49 -2.30 18.13 -17.97
C GLN A 49 -3.77 18.26 -17.52
N LYS A 50 -4.00 18.69 -16.28
CA LYS A 50 -5.32 18.98 -15.71
C LYS A 50 -5.67 20.47 -15.69
N GLY A 51 -4.92 21.29 -16.40
CA GLY A 51 -5.20 22.72 -16.59
C GLY A 51 -4.88 23.61 -15.38
N ARG A 52 -4.03 23.15 -14.45
CA ARG A 52 -3.62 23.90 -13.24
C ARG A 52 -2.13 24.18 -13.24
N GLU A 53 -1.70 25.00 -14.20
CA GLU A 53 -0.31 25.45 -14.26
C GLU A 53 0.09 26.23 -13.00
N GLY A 54 1.33 26.04 -12.54
CA GLY A 54 1.85 26.64 -11.31
C GLY A 54 1.48 25.87 -10.03
N GLU A 55 0.68 24.81 -10.13
CA GLU A 55 0.40 23.86 -9.06
C GLU A 55 1.10 22.52 -9.29
N TYR A 56 1.01 21.62 -8.30
CA TYR A 56 1.63 20.30 -8.34
C TYR A 56 0.62 19.24 -7.93
N LEU A 57 0.50 18.17 -8.73
CA LEU A 57 -0.45 17.10 -8.47
C LEU A 57 0.28 15.82 -8.06
N ILE A 58 -0.01 15.36 -6.83
CA ILE A 58 0.41 14.04 -6.34
C ILE A 58 -0.78 13.08 -6.43
N THR A 59 -0.53 11.92 -7.03
CA THR A 59 -1.53 10.86 -7.24
C THR A 59 -1.14 9.59 -6.48
N LEU A 60 -2.06 8.61 -6.43
CA LEU A 60 -1.78 7.31 -5.83
C LEU A 60 -1.06 6.33 -6.77
N TYR A 61 -0.77 6.72 -8.01
CA TYR A 61 0.02 5.90 -8.91
C TYR A 61 1.46 5.77 -8.37
N PHE A 62 2.02 4.58 -8.46
CA PHE A 62 3.28 4.25 -7.79
C PHE A 62 4.44 5.21 -8.13
N PRO A 63 4.61 5.67 -9.39
CA PRO A 63 5.62 6.68 -9.74
C PRO A 63 5.45 8.04 -9.05
N SER A 64 4.23 8.41 -8.63
CA SER A 64 3.95 9.64 -7.88
C SER A 64 3.99 9.40 -6.36
N TYR A 65 3.32 8.34 -5.91
CA TYR A 65 3.20 7.99 -4.49
C TYR A 65 4.55 7.64 -3.85
N SER A 66 5.35 6.79 -4.50
CA SER A 66 6.58 6.26 -3.89
C SER A 66 7.63 7.35 -3.63
N PRO A 67 7.98 8.23 -4.60
CA PRO A 67 8.89 9.34 -4.33
C PRO A 67 8.36 10.29 -3.25
N PHE A 68 7.05 10.56 -3.23
CA PHE A 68 6.47 11.44 -2.24
C PHE A 68 6.64 10.90 -0.81
N MET A 69 6.30 9.62 -0.60
CA MET A 69 6.44 8.96 0.72
C MET A 69 7.90 8.82 1.16
N LYS A 70 8.83 8.72 0.20
CA LYS A 70 10.25 8.52 0.45
C LYS A 70 11.01 9.82 0.74
N TYR A 71 10.63 10.93 0.11
CA TYR A 71 11.45 12.15 0.11
C TYR A 71 10.76 13.39 0.72
N SER A 72 9.43 13.48 0.69
CA SER A 72 8.74 14.66 1.21
C SER A 72 9.04 14.82 2.71
N SER A 73 9.53 15.99 3.13
CA SER A 73 9.74 16.29 4.55
C SER A 73 8.43 16.61 5.28
N ARG A 74 7.34 16.87 4.54
CA ARG A 74 6.01 17.19 5.08
C ARG A 74 5.29 15.96 5.61
N ARG A 75 5.52 15.65 6.89
CA ARG A 75 4.92 14.51 7.59
C ARG A 75 3.39 14.49 7.52
N ASP A 76 2.76 15.66 7.64
CA ASP A 76 1.31 15.85 7.54
C ASP A 76 0.77 15.40 6.17
N LEU A 77 1.49 15.74 5.10
CA LEU A 77 1.12 15.35 3.74
C LEU A 77 1.41 13.87 3.48
N ARG A 78 2.51 13.32 4.01
CA ARG A 78 2.78 11.87 3.95
C ARG A 78 1.67 11.07 4.66
N GLU A 79 1.23 11.52 5.83
CA GLU A 79 0.12 10.90 6.55
C GLU A 79 -1.18 10.95 5.72
N LYS A 80 -1.50 12.12 5.16
CA LYS A 80 -2.68 12.31 4.33
C LYS A 80 -2.65 11.37 3.12
N LEU A 81 -1.54 11.31 2.40
CA LEU A 81 -1.37 10.46 1.21
C LEU A 81 -1.40 8.97 1.56
N TYR A 82 -0.74 8.56 2.65
CA TYR A 82 -0.77 7.19 3.14
C TYR A 82 -2.20 6.74 3.47
N LYS A 83 -2.97 7.59 4.18
CA LYS A 83 -4.37 7.29 4.52
C LYS A 83 -5.23 7.16 3.26
N MET A 84 -5.08 8.05 2.28
CA MET A 84 -5.74 7.93 0.98
C MET A 84 -5.42 6.59 0.32
N TYR A 85 -4.13 6.22 0.25
CA TYR A 85 -3.69 4.96 -0.34
C TYR A 85 -4.29 3.73 0.35
N ASN A 86 -4.34 3.71 1.68
CA ASN A 86 -4.79 2.55 2.46
C ASN A 86 -6.32 2.50 2.66
N THR A 87 -7.06 3.48 2.14
CA THR A 87 -8.53 3.51 2.21
C THR A 87 -9.20 3.39 0.84
N GLN A 88 -8.42 3.13 -0.21
CA GLN A 88 -8.93 2.82 -1.55
C GLN A 88 -9.98 1.70 -1.48
N CYS A 89 -11.08 1.90 -2.17
CA CYS A 89 -12.20 0.98 -2.34
C CYS A 89 -12.85 0.53 -1.02
N THR A 90 -12.79 1.36 0.02
CA THR A 90 -13.43 1.05 1.31
C THR A 90 -14.80 1.72 1.49
N SER A 91 -15.14 2.71 0.67
CA SER A 91 -16.40 3.45 0.79
C SER A 91 -16.87 4.03 -0.55
N GLY A 92 -18.10 4.56 -0.58
CA GLY A 92 -18.68 5.18 -1.78
C GLY A 92 -19.01 4.17 -2.90
N GLU A 93 -19.19 4.71 -4.11
CA GLU A 93 -19.59 3.96 -5.31
C GLU A 93 -18.64 2.82 -5.67
N PHE A 94 -17.34 3.03 -5.47
CA PHE A 94 -16.28 2.07 -5.81
C PHE A 94 -15.85 1.21 -4.62
N SER A 95 -16.65 1.13 -3.56
CA SER A 95 -16.38 0.24 -2.44
C SER A 95 -16.36 -1.23 -2.88
N ASN A 96 -15.30 -1.93 -2.49
CA ASN A 96 -15.11 -3.35 -2.74
C ASN A 96 -15.41 -4.23 -1.53
N ILE A 97 -15.89 -3.66 -0.40
CA ILE A 97 -16.17 -4.43 0.82
C ILE A 97 -17.17 -5.55 0.54
N GLU A 98 -18.32 -5.23 -0.07
CA GLU A 98 -19.34 -6.24 -0.39
C GLU A 98 -18.93 -7.13 -1.56
N VAL A 99 -18.17 -6.60 -2.53
CA VAL A 99 -17.65 -7.38 -3.66
C VAL A 99 -16.71 -8.49 -3.15
N ILE A 100 -15.77 -8.17 -2.25
CA ILE A 100 -14.87 -9.16 -1.65
C ILE A 100 -15.64 -10.22 -0.85
N LYS A 101 -16.65 -9.83 -0.07
CA LYS A 101 -17.49 -10.79 0.67
C LYS A 101 -18.18 -11.76 -0.29
N GLN A 102 -18.74 -11.26 -1.39
CA GLN A 102 -19.37 -12.09 -2.41
C GLN A 102 -18.36 -13.00 -3.11
N ILE A 103 -17.15 -12.52 -3.43
CA ILE A 103 -16.06 -13.34 -3.97
C ILE A 103 -15.71 -14.47 -3.00
N ALA A 104 -15.53 -14.17 -1.71
CA ALA A 104 -15.18 -15.16 -0.70
C ALA A 104 -16.27 -16.24 -0.55
N ASN A 105 -17.54 -15.82 -0.49
CA ASN A 105 -18.68 -16.75 -0.43
C ASN A 105 -18.81 -17.60 -1.70
N THR A 106 -18.58 -17.00 -2.88
CA THR A 106 -18.62 -17.71 -4.16
C THR A 106 -17.51 -18.74 -4.27
N ARG A 107 -16.29 -18.38 -3.84
CA ARG A 107 -15.14 -19.30 -3.72
C ARG A 107 -15.45 -20.46 -2.77
N LEU A 108 -16.02 -20.18 -1.60
CA LEU A 108 -16.43 -21.23 -0.67
C LEU A 108 -17.49 -22.17 -1.27
N ALA A 109 -18.50 -21.62 -1.96
CA ALA A 109 -19.53 -22.42 -2.62
C ALA A 109 -18.94 -23.33 -3.71
N ILE A 110 -17.98 -22.83 -4.50
CA ILE A 110 -17.26 -23.63 -5.52
C ILE A 110 -16.53 -24.79 -4.84
N ALA A 111 -15.77 -24.52 -3.76
CA ALA A 111 -15.02 -25.54 -3.04
C ALA A 111 -15.93 -26.64 -2.48
N ASN A 112 -17.05 -26.25 -1.85
CA ASN A 112 -18.00 -27.19 -1.26
C ASN A 112 -18.65 -28.10 -2.32
N LEU A 113 -18.96 -27.57 -3.51
CA LEU A 113 -19.48 -28.38 -4.62
C LEU A 113 -18.46 -29.41 -5.12
N MET A 114 -17.18 -29.10 -5.02
CA MET A 114 -16.09 -30.00 -5.39
C MET A 114 -15.71 -30.97 -4.25
N GLY A 115 -16.42 -30.94 -3.11
CA GLY A 115 -16.17 -31.81 -1.96
C GLY A 115 -15.08 -31.32 -1.00
N PHE A 116 -14.60 -30.08 -1.14
CA PHE A 116 -13.59 -29.48 -0.27
C PHE A 116 -14.22 -28.61 0.82
N LYS A 117 -13.59 -28.54 1.99
CA LYS A 117 -14.07 -27.74 3.13
C LYS A 117 -13.88 -26.24 2.94
N THR A 118 -12.79 -25.85 2.29
CA THR A 118 -12.45 -24.44 2.03
C THR A 118 -11.91 -24.27 0.62
N PHE A 119 -11.96 -23.03 0.11
CA PHE A 119 -11.37 -22.72 -1.19
C PHE A 119 -9.84 -22.88 -1.20
N ALA A 120 -9.17 -22.75 -0.05
CA ALA A 120 -7.74 -23.01 0.03
C ALA A 120 -7.44 -24.51 -0.14
N ASP A 121 -8.23 -25.40 0.47
CA ASP A 121 -8.09 -26.85 0.28
C ASP A 121 -8.29 -27.22 -1.19
N TYR A 122 -9.34 -26.67 -1.83
CA TYR A 122 -9.60 -26.87 -3.26
C TYR A 122 -8.45 -26.37 -4.15
N GLN A 123 -7.92 -25.17 -3.89
CA GLN A 123 -6.87 -24.59 -4.72
C GLN A 123 -5.52 -25.32 -4.55
N LEU A 124 -5.21 -25.81 -3.35
CA LEU A 124 -3.92 -26.41 -3.03
C LEU A 124 -3.79 -27.87 -3.49
N ASP A 125 -4.89 -28.57 -3.76
CA ASP A 125 -4.92 -29.97 -4.19
C ASP A 125 -3.98 -30.22 -5.40
N ASN A 126 -3.98 -29.28 -6.34
CA ASN A 126 -3.14 -29.31 -7.55
C ASN A 126 -1.79 -28.58 -7.42
N THR A 127 -1.34 -28.29 -6.20
CA THR A 127 -0.09 -27.55 -5.96
C THR A 127 0.96 -28.42 -5.25
N MET A 128 2.21 -27.94 -5.24
CA MET A 128 3.30 -28.59 -4.51
C MET A 128 3.15 -28.46 -2.99
N ALA A 129 2.42 -27.45 -2.51
CA ALA A 129 2.21 -27.23 -1.09
C ALA A 129 1.23 -28.25 -0.47
N LYS A 130 0.40 -28.89 -1.29
CA LYS A 130 -0.53 -30.01 -0.98
C LYS A 130 -1.62 -29.76 0.05
N ASP A 131 -1.31 -29.08 1.16
CA ASP A 131 -2.29 -28.73 2.17
C ASP A 131 -2.01 -27.40 2.86
N VAL A 132 -3.05 -26.88 3.50
CA VAL A 132 -3.06 -25.61 4.20
C VAL A 132 -2.11 -25.61 5.42
N LYS A 133 -1.86 -26.77 6.05
CA LYS A 133 -1.00 -26.87 7.24
C LYS A 133 0.46 -26.59 6.90
N HIS A 134 0.96 -27.13 5.79
CA HIS A 134 2.33 -26.86 5.33
C HIS A 134 2.53 -25.39 4.98
N VAL A 135 1.52 -24.75 4.36
CA VAL A 135 1.55 -23.32 4.07
C VAL A 135 1.66 -22.50 5.36
N TYR A 136 0.80 -22.74 6.34
CA TYR A 136 0.85 -21.99 7.61
C TYR A 136 2.13 -22.29 8.41
N ALA A 137 2.61 -23.54 8.43
CA ALA A 137 3.86 -23.89 9.10
C ALA A 137 5.05 -23.10 8.53
N MET A 138 5.14 -22.97 7.20
CA MET A 138 6.16 -22.15 6.54
C MET A 138 6.02 -20.67 6.93
N LEU A 139 4.81 -20.10 6.84
CA LEU A 139 4.56 -18.69 7.16
C LEU A 139 4.88 -18.38 8.64
N ASP A 140 4.53 -19.28 9.56
CA ASP A 140 4.81 -19.13 10.99
C ASP A 140 6.30 -19.24 11.30
N GLN A 141 7.02 -20.13 10.61
CA GLN A 141 8.48 -20.21 10.71
C GLN A 141 9.14 -18.90 10.24
N LEU A 142 8.71 -18.35 9.10
CA LEU A 142 9.20 -17.06 8.61
C LEU A 142 8.87 -15.94 9.61
N LYS A 143 7.63 -15.87 10.09
CA LYS A 143 7.21 -14.88 11.10
C LYS A 143 8.08 -14.97 12.35
N LYS A 144 8.33 -16.17 12.87
CA LYS A 144 9.18 -16.39 14.05
C LYS A 144 10.62 -15.92 13.81
N ALA A 145 11.18 -16.17 12.62
CA ALA A 145 12.53 -15.76 12.27
C ALA A 145 12.66 -14.22 12.10
N TYR A 146 11.70 -13.57 11.43
CA TYR A 146 11.80 -12.13 11.13
C TYR A 146 11.32 -11.22 12.26
N SER A 147 10.40 -11.66 13.13
CA SER A 147 9.82 -10.80 14.17
C SER A 147 10.84 -10.15 15.12
N PRO A 148 11.92 -10.83 15.59
CA PRO A 148 12.94 -10.19 16.41
C PRO A 148 13.74 -9.13 15.65
N VAL A 149 14.04 -9.39 14.37
CA VAL A 149 14.81 -8.49 13.49
C VAL A 149 13.97 -7.23 13.21
N GLU A 150 12.70 -7.40 12.84
CA GLU A 150 11.77 -6.30 12.61
C GLU A 150 11.65 -5.37 13.83
N ARG A 151 11.50 -5.93 15.03
CA ARG A 151 11.45 -5.12 16.26
C ARG A 151 12.75 -4.37 16.54
N ALA A 152 13.89 -4.97 16.24
CA ALA A 152 15.19 -4.33 16.40
C ALA A 152 15.37 -3.19 15.39
N ASP A 153 14.99 -3.42 14.13
CA ASP A 153 15.03 -2.43 13.05
C ASP A 153 14.10 -1.25 13.35
N MET A 154 12.88 -1.49 13.82
CA MET A 154 11.95 -0.41 14.19
C MET A 154 12.49 0.43 15.35
N LYS A 155 13.06 -0.18 16.39
CA LYS A 155 13.72 0.56 17.48
C LYS A 155 14.92 1.38 17.01
N ARG A 156 15.72 0.82 16.10
CA ARG A 156 16.85 1.52 15.49
C ARG A 156 16.37 2.74 14.70
N LEU A 157 15.33 2.55 13.90
CA LEU A 157 14.73 3.61 13.09
C LEU A 157 14.11 4.71 13.95
N GLU A 158 13.41 4.35 15.03
CA GLU A 158 12.87 5.32 16.01
C GLU A 158 13.98 6.13 16.67
N LYS A 159 15.11 5.49 17.04
CA LYS A 159 16.27 6.19 17.60
C LYS A 159 16.91 7.13 16.57
N PHE A 160 17.07 6.68 15.33
CA PHE A 160 17.59 7.50 14.24
C PHE A 160 16.70 8.73 13.98
N ALA A 161 15.39 8.52 13.82
CA ALA A 161 14.42 9.59 13.61
C ALA A 161 14.38 10.57 14.80
N SER A 162 14.40 10.05 16.04
CA SER A 162 14.42 10.90 17.24
C SER A 162 15.66 11.79 17.31
N LYS A 163 16.82 11.26 16.91
CA LYS A 163 18.07 12.02 16.83
C LYS A 163 17.99 13.10 15.74
N LEU A 164 17.45 12.76 14.57
CA LEU A 164 17.33 13.69 13.44
C LEU A 164 16.38 14.86 13.76
N GLU A 165 15.27 14.59 14.45
CA GLU A 165 14.27 15.59 14.81
C GLU A 165 14.58 16.34 16.12
N GLY A 166 15.59 15.92 16.87
CA GLY A 166 15.94 16.50 18.17
C GLY A 166 14.90 16.27 19.27
N LYS A 167 13.96 15.35 19.07
CA LYS A 167 12.89 15.01 20.03
C LYS A 167 12.49 13.54 19.92
N PRO A 168 11.97 12.91 20.99
CA PRO A 168 11.45 11.55 20.91
C PRO A 168 10.38 11.41 19.82
N MET A 169 10.58 10.44 18.94
CA MET A 169 9.63 10.09 17.87
C MET A 169 9.28 8.61 17.93
N LYS A 170 7.97 8.33 17.80
CA LYS A 170 7.45 7.02 17.43
C LYS A 170 7.19 6.97 15.93
N ILE A 171 7.71 5.95 15.25
CA ILE A 171 7.51 5.77 13.82
C ILE A 171 6.08 5.31 13.55
N MET A 172 5.38 6.04 12.69
CA MET A 172 4.09 5.63 12.15
C MET A 172 4.26 5.06 10.73
N PRO A 173 3.27 4.34 10.16
CA PRO A 173 3.42 3.74 8.84
C PRO A 173 3.79 4.72 7.70
N TRP A 174 3.34 5.98 7.79
CA TRP A 174 3.68 7.04 6.83
C TRP A 174 5.06 7.67 7.05
N ASP A 175 5.77 7.29 8.11
CA ASP A 175 7.11 7.76 8.43
C ASP A 175 8.20 6.78 7.97
N TYR A 176 7.87 5.48 7.86
CA TYR A 176 8.85 4.42 7.62
C TYR A 176 9.72 4.66 6.37
N SER A 177 9.09 4.91 5.21
CA SER A 177 9.83 5.08 3.94
C SER A 177 10.77 6.28 3.97
N TYR A 178 10.33 7.39 4.57
CA TYR A 178 11.12 8.61 4.70
C TYR A 178 12.35 8.40 5.59
N TYR A 179 12.16 7.92 6.82
CA TYR A 179 13.30 7.73 7.74
C TYR A 179 14.20 6.57 7.33
N SER A 180 13.65 5.50 6.74
CA SER A 180 14.47 4.39 6.25
C SER A 180 15.37 4.86 5.11
N ASN A 181 14.87 5.73 4.23
CA ASN A 181 15.72 6.34 3.21
C ASN A 181 16.79 7.25 3.83
N LYS A 182 16.43 8.12 4.78
CA LYS A 182 17.40 8.99 5.47
C LYS A 182 18.47 8.19 6.23
N GLU A 183 18.09 7.09 6.89
CA GLU A 183 19.02 6.20 7.59
C GLU A 183 19.98 5.54 6.58
N LYS A 184 19.45 5.05 5.47
CA LYS A 184 20.25 4.47 4.39
C LYS A 184 21.24 5.49 3.82
N ASP A 185 20.77 6.70 3.50
CA ASP A 185 21.62 7.77 2.98
C ASP A 185 22.72 8.13 4.00
N ALA A 186 22.42 8.18 5.31
CA ALA A 186 23.41 8.50 6.35
C ALA A 186 24.47 7.39 6.58
N ASN A 187 24.13 6.12 6.32
CA ASN A 187 25.02 4.99 6.56
C ASN A 187 25.86 4.59 5.34
N TYR A 188 25.45 4.99 4.14
CA TYR A 188 26.05 4.56 2.88
C TYR A 188 26.42 5.72 1.93
N SER A 189 26.44 6.97 2.44
CA SER A 189 27.04 8.12 1.75
C SER A 189 28.45 8.40 2.27
#